data_AF-A0AAD1P0P8-F1
#
_entry.id   AF-A0AAD1P0P8-F1
#
_cell.length_a   1.000
_cell.length_b   1.000
_cell.length_c   1.000
_cell.angle_alpha   90.00
_cell.angle_beta   90.00
_cell.angle_gamma   90.00
#
_symmetry.space_group_name_H-M   'P 1'
#
loop_
_entity.id
_entity.type
_entity.pdbx_description
1 polymer ?
#
loop_
_entity_poly.entity_id
_entity_poly.type
_entity_poly.pdbx_seq_one_letter_code
_entity_poly.pdbx_strand_id
1 'polypeptide(L)' 'MHGMINHEKAFVKLFSQTARYHHRFKVFEDFICCSVIALENRLCFSEAREQKYLRIVRGYEK' A
#
# COMPACT_ATOMS: atom_id res chain seq x y z
N MET A 1 -31.19 2.16 -11.99
CA MET A 1 -30.32 0.98 -11.77
C MET A 1 -28.98 1.49 -11.29
N HIS A 2 -28.62 1.23 -10.03
CA HIS A 2 -27.27 1.50 -9.55
C HIS A 2 -26.38 0.48 -10.28
N GLY A 3 -25.68 0.93 -11.33
CA GLY A 3 -24.78 0.07 -12.09
C GLY A 3 -23.81 -0.58 -11.11
N MET A 4 -23.86 -1.90 -11.01
CA MET A 4 -23.05 -2.67 -10.07
C MET A 4 -21.58 -2.27 -10.29
N ILE A 5 -21.01 -1.53 -9.34
CA ILE A 5 -19.64 -1.05 -9.46
C ILE A 5 -18.77 -2.30 -9.52
N ASN A 6 -18.07 -2.48 -10.63
CA ASN A 6 -17.05 -3.51 -10.70
C ASN A 6 -15.89 -3.04 -9.81
N HIS A 7 -15.91 -3.47 -8.55
CA HIS A 7 -14.97 -3.05 -7.52
C HIS A 7 -13.52 -3.37 -7.89
N GLU A 8 -13.30 -4.47 -8.62
CA GLU A 8 -11.98 -4.83 -9.15
C GLU A 8 -11.47 -3.77 -10.15
N LYS A 9 -12.30 -3.40 -11.14
CA LYS A 9 -11.95 -2.36 -12.11
C LYS A 9 -11.75 -1.00 -11.45
N ALA A 10 -12.59 -0.66 -10.47
CA ALA A 10 -12.45 0.59 -9.70
C ALA A 10 -11.14 0.60 -8.89
N PHE A 11 -10.79 -0.53 -8.26
CA PHE A 11 -9.54 -0.70 -7.52
C PHE A 11 -8.34 -0.58 -8.45
N VAL A 12 -8.29 -1.32 -9.56
CA VAL A 12 -7.18 -1.25 -10.53
C VAL A 12 -7.03 0.16 -11.11
N LYS A 13 -8.15 0.85 -11.40
CA LYS A 13 -8.14 2.24 -11.87
C LYS A 13 -7.57 3.20 -10.84
N LEU A 14 -7.96 3.08 -9.57
CA LEU A 14 -7.39 3.88 -8.49
C LEU A 14 -5.90 3.58 -8.31
N PHE A 15 -5.55 2.31 -8.26
CA PHE A 15 -4.19 1.83 -8.01
C PHE A 15 -3.22 2.21 -9.13
N SER A 16 -3.66 2.21 -10.38
CA SER A 16 -2.86 2.67 -11.53
C SER A 16 -2.62 4.19 -11.54
N GLN A 17 -3.40 4.96 -10.79
CA GLN A 17 -3.21 6.40 -10.62
C GLN A 17 -2.29 6.74 -9.45
N THR A 18 -2.22 5.86 -8.44
CA THR A 18 -1.33 5.97 -7.30
C THR A 18 0.10 5.61 -7.71
N ALA A 19 1.08 6.45 -7.37
CA ALA A 19 2.50 6.20 -7.60
C ALA A 19 2.85 5.83 -9.06
N ARG A 20 2.39 6.64 -10.03
CA ARG A 20 2.57 6.45 -11.50
C ARG A 20 4.00 6.16 -11.97
N TYR A 21 5.00 6.51 -11.16
CA TYR A 21 6.42 6.30 -11.46
C TYR A 21 6.97 4.95 -10.98
N HIS A 22 6.17 4.17 -10.26
CA HIS A 22 6.54 2.87 -9.68
C HIS A 22 5.77 1.73 -10.37
N HIS A 23 6.41 0.57 -10.45
CA HIS A 23 5.80 -0.62 -11.03
C HIS A 23 4.62 -1.10 -10.16
N ARG A 24 3.43 -1.30 -10.75
CA ARG A 24 2.18 -1.65 -10.03
C ARG A 24 2.30 -2.80 -9.04
N PHE A 25 3.08 -3.84 -9.37
CA PHE A 25 3.28 -4.98 -8.48
C PHE A 25 4.10 -4.60 -7.25
N LYS A 26 5.06 -3.68 -7.41
CA LYS A 26 5.86 -3.17 -6.30
C LYS A 26 5.02 -2.32 -5.35
N VAL A 27 4.18 -1.45 -5.90
CA VAL A 27 3.24 -0.64 -5.12
C VAL A 27 2.27 -1.53 -4.33
N PHE A 28 1.80 -2.63 -4.91
CA PHE A 28 0.95 -3.60 -4.22
C PHE A 28 1.69 -4.35 -3.12
N GLU A 29 2.89 -4.84 -3.39
CA GLU A 29 3.74 -5.48 -2.39
C GLU A 29 4.01 -4.55 -1.20
N ASP A 30 4.36 -3.29 -1.48
CA ASP A 30 4.66 -2.28 -0.47
C ASP A 30 3.41 -1.93 0.34
N PHE A 31 2.24 -1.82 -0.30
CA PHE A 31 0.96 -1.61 0.39
C PHE A 31 0.64 -2.74 1.38
N ILE A 32 0.78 -4.00 0.96
CA ILE A 32 0.56 -5.15 1.84
C ILE A 32 1.60 -5.18 2.97
N CYS A 33 2.88 -4.95 2.66
CA CYS A 33 3.95 -4.88 3.66
C CYS A 33 3.66 -3.82 4.72
N CYS A 34 3.32 -2.60 4.31
CA CYS A 34 3.00 -1.51 5.22
C CYS A 34 1.76 -1.82 6.07
N SER A 35 0.73 -2.44 5.47
CA SER A 35 -0.50 -2.82 6.18
C SER A 35 -0.22 -3.87 7.26
N VAL A 36 0.58 -4.89 6.94
CA VAL A 36 0.97 -5.94 7.91
C VAL A 36 1.83 -5.34 9.01
N ILE A 37 2.83 -4.52 8.68
CA ILE A 37 3.69 -3.90 9.70
C ILE A 37 2.86 -3.03 10.65
N ALA A 38 1.96 -2.20 10.13
CA ALA A 38 1.09 -1.36 10.97
C ALA A 38 0.20 -2.19 11.90
N LEU A 39 -0.36 -3.28 11.38
CA LEU A 39 -1.18 -4.21 12.18
C LEU A 39 -0.35 -4.89 13.27
N GLU A 40 0.82 -5.40 12.92
CA GLU A 40 1.70 -6.08 13.87
C GLU A 40 2.25 -5.13 14.93
N ASN A 41 2.65 -3.91 14.55
CA ASN A 41 3.16 -2.89 15.48
C ASN A 41 2.08 -2.40 16.45
N ARG A 42 0.79 -2.46 16.07
CA ARG A 42 -0.32 -2.23 16.99
C ARG A 42 -0.42 -3.30 18.08
N LEU A 43 -0.07 -4.56 17.78
CA LEU A 43 -0.15 -5.68 18.72
C LEU A 43 1.12 -5.78 19.59
N CYS A 44 2.28 -5.70 18.96
CA CYS A 44 3.58 -5.74 19.62
C CYS A 44 4.52 -4.82 18.84
N PHE A 45 4.83 -3.66 19.39
CA PHE A 45 5.67 -2.71 18.69
C PHE A 45 7.09 -3.27 18.49
N SER A 46 7.60 -3.15 17.26
CA SER A 46 9.00 -3.47 16.95
C SER A 46 9.62 -2.36 16.13
N GLU A 47 10.68 -1.76 16.66
CA GLU A 47 11.39 -0.67 16.01
C GLU A 47 11.98 -1.09 14.65
N ALA A 48 12.49 -2.32 14.54
CA ALA A 48 13.00 -2.85 13.28
C ALA A 48 11.91 -2.92 12.19
N ARG A 49 10.68 -3.29 12.56
CA ARG A 49 9.53 -3.29 11.64
C ARG A 49 9.12 -1.87 11.28
N GLU A 50 9.04 -0.97 12.26
CA GLU A 50 8.71 0.44 12.04
C GLU A 50 9.72 1.11 11.10
N GLN A 51 11.02 0.84 11.27
CA GLN A 51 12.05 1.35 10.35
C GLN A 51 11.86 0.82 8.92
N LYS A 52 11.45 -0.45 8.75
CA LYS A 52 11.13 -0.99 7.42
C LYS A 52 9.92 -0.28 6.81
N TYR A 53 8.86 -0.03 7.59
CA TYR A 53 7.70 0.74 7.17
C TYR A 53 8.11 2.14 6.68
N LEU A 54 8.87 2.87 7.48
CA LEU A 54 9.31 4.23 7.14
C LEU A 54 10.21 4.27 5.90
N ARG A 55 11.07 3.26 5.70
CA ARG A 55 11.89 3.15 4.47
C ARG A 55 11.02 2.98 3.22
N ILE A 56 9.96 2.19 3.30
CA ILE A 56 9.04 1.99 2.18
C ILE A 56 8.32 3.31 1.88
N VAL A 57 7.75 3.96 2.89
CA VAL A 57 7.00 5.22 2.71
C VAL A 57 7.87 6.34 2.12
N ARG A 58 9.11 6.51 2.59
CA ARG A 58 10.07 7.48 2.02
C ARG A 58 10.35 7.27 0.54
N GLY A 59 10.23 6.04 0.04
CA GLY A 59 10.38 5.74 -1.39
C GLY A 59 9.26 6.31 -2.28
N TYR A 60 8.15 6.74 -1.67
CA TYR A 60 7.00 7.36 -2.34
C TYR A 60 6.89 8.87 -2.09
N GLU A 61 7.67 9.41 -1.15
CA GLU A 61 7.78 10.86 -0.94
C GLU A 61 8.52 11.50 -2.12
N LYS A 62 7.84 12.43 -2.81
CA LYS A 62 8.39 13.34 -3.82
C LYS A 62 8.38 14.75 -3.28
#